data_AF-A7XYP2-F1
#
_entry.id   AF-A7XYP2-F1
#
_cell.length_a   1.000
_cell.length_b   1.000
_cell.length_c   1.000
_cell.angle_alpha   90.00
_cell.angle_beta   90.00
_cell.angle_gamma   90.00
#
_symmetry.space_group_name_H-M   'P 1'
#
loop_
_entity.id
_entity.type
_entity.pdbx_description
1 polymer ?
#
loop_
_entity_poly.entity_id
_entity_poly.type
_entity_poly.pdbx_seq_one_letter_code
_entity_poly.pdbx_strand_id
1 'polypeptide(L)'
;LKKLGAEIVISDEGYWASAPNGLVGAHITLPYPSVGATENLILASVGAQGRTIIKNAALEVEIIDLIVFLQKAGVEITTDNDKTIEIFGCQDFYSVEHSIIPDKIEAASFGMAAVVSQGRIFVEQARHEHMIPFLKVLRSIGGGFSVHENGIEFFYDKPLKGGVLLETDVHPGFITDWQQPFAVL
;
A
#
# COMPACT_ATOMS: atom_id res chain seq x y z
N LEU A 1 18.98 -4.36 0.65
CA LEU A 1 20.06 -4.02 -0.30
C LEU A 1 21.38 -4.74 -0.03
N LYS A 2 22.04 -4.63 1.14
CA LYS A 2 23.31 -5.39 1.41
C LYS A 2 23.21 -6.90 1.14
N LYS A 3 22.08 -7.52 1.54
CA LYS A 3 21.79 -8.93 1.26
C LYS A 3 21.69 -9.28 -0.23
N LEU A 4 21.39 -8.30 -1.09
CA LEU A 4 21.36 -8.45 -2.55
C LEU A 4 22.75 -8.19 -3.20
N GLY A 5 23.81 -8.02 -2.40
CA GLY A 5 25.16 -7.75 -2.91
C GLY A 5 25.52 -6.27 -3.06
N ALA A 6 24.66 -5.34 -2.61
CA ALA A 6 24.99 -3.91 -2.61
C ALA A 6 25.96 -3.53 -1.49
N GLU A 7 27.02 -2.81 -1.82
CA GLU A 7 27.88 -2.10 -0.88
C GLU A 7 27.21 -0.77 -0.51
N ILE A 8 27.13 -0.48 0.79
CA ILE A 8 26.53 0.77 1.29
C ILE A 8 27.55 1.50 2.14
N VAL A 9 27.91 2.71 1.70
CA VAL A 9 28.76 3.67 2.42
C VAL A 9 27.86 4.76 3.01
N ILE A 10 28.07 5.05 4.28
CA ILE A 10 27.36 6.10 5.02
C ILE A 10 28.41 7.15 5.39
N SER A 11 28.21 8.40 4.98
CA SER A 11 29.05 9.54 5.32
C SER A 11 28.20 10.72 5.76
N ASP A 12 28.84 11.79 6.23
CA ASP A 12 28.17 13.05 6.59
C ASP A 12 27.46 13.71 5.39
N GLU A 13 27.83 13.33 4.17
CA GLU A 13 27.23 13.81 2.93
C GLU A 13 26.01 12.98 2.47
N GLY A 14 25.79 11.80 3.09
CA GLY A 14 24.63 10.95 2.83
C GLY A 14 24.94 9.48 2.63
N TYR A 15 24.09 8.81 1.85
CA TYR A 15 24.15 7.37 1.59
C TYR A 15 24.56 7.09 0.15
N TRP A 16 25.57 6.25 -0.03
CA TRP A 16 26.02 5.79 -1.34
C TRP A 16 25.85 4.28 -1.42
N ALA A 17 25.16 3.80 -2.46
CA ALA A 17 24.98 2.39 -2.72
C ALA A 17 25.60 2.02 -4.07
N SER A 18 26.41 0.95 -4.10
CA SER A 18 27.06 0.45 -5.32
C SER A 18 26.90 -1.08 -5.40
N ALA A 19 26.73 -1.60 -6.61
CA ALA A 19 26.70 -3.03 -6.89
C ALA A 19 27.51 -3.30 -8.17
N PRO A 20 28.85 -3.25 -8.12
CA PRO A 20 29.70 -3.28 -9.31
C PRO A 20 29.59 -4.60 -10.09
N ASN A 21 29.22 -5.68 -9.41
CA ASN A 21 28.99 -7.00 -10.01
C ASN A 21 27.51 -7.28 -10.29
N GLY A 22 26.66 -6.25 -10.23
CA GLY A 22 25.20 -6.38 -10.24
C GLY A 22 24.64 -6.84 -8.90
N LEU A 23 23.31 -6.81 -8.80
CA LEU A 23 22.58 -7.35 -7.65
C LEU A 23 22.30 -8.84 -7.86
N VAL A 24 22.29 -9.62 -6.78
CA VAL A 24 21.96 -11.05 -6.78
C VAL A 24 20.79 -11.28 -5.84
N GLY A 25 19.86 -12.13 -6.27
CA GLY A 25 18.69 -12.48 -5.48
C GLY A 25 19.05 -13.12 -4.14
N ALA A 26 18.23 -12.86 -3.12
CA ALA A 26 18.49 -13.33 -1.76
C ALA A 26 17.20 -13.61 -0.98
N HIS A 27 17.33 -14.30 0.15
CA HIS A 27 16.25 -14.46 1.12
C HIS A 27 16.35 -13.39 2.21
N ILE A 28 15.34 -12.54 2.28
CA ILE A 28 15.29 -11.35 3.14
C ILE A 28 14.02 -11.39 3.99
N THR A 29 14.18 -11.55 5.30
CA THR A 29 13.08 -11.35 6.26
C THR A 29 13.13 -9.94 6.81
N LEU A 30 12.04 -9.18 6.62
CA LEU A 30 11.91 -7.85 7.20
C LEU A 30 11.50 -7.96 8.68
N PRO A 31 12.14 -7.20 9.60
CA PRO A 31 11.77 -7.20 11.01
C PRO A 31 10.40 -6.55 11.25
N TYR A 32 9.98 -5.69 10.33
CA TYR A 32 8.69 -5.00 10.33
C TYR A 32 8.22 -4.85 8.87
N PRO A 33 6.93 -5.03 8.56
CA PRO A 33 6.37 -4.89 7.21
C PRO A 33 6.34 -3.42 6.77
N SER A 34 7.53 -2.84 6.55
CA SER A 34 7.70 -1.47 6.08
C SER A 34 7.36 -1.36 4.60
N VAL A 35 6.45 -0.45 4.26
CA VAL A 35 6.04 -0.13 2.89
C VAL A 35 7.26 0.24 2.05
N GLY A 36 7.97 1.31 2.41
CA GLY A 36 9.14 1.77 1.66
C GLY A 36 10.30 0.77 1.61
N ALA A 37 10.49 -0.07 2.64
CA ALA A 37 11.50 -1.13 2.55
C ALA A 37 11.09 -2.24 1.57
N THR A 38 9.81 -2.59 1.56
CA THR A 38 9.24 -3.59 0.64
C THR A 38 9.35 -3.10 -0.80
N GLU A 39 8.93 -1.86 -1.09
CA GLU A 39 9.04 -1.23 -2.42
C GLU A 39 10.48 -1.21 -2.92
N ASN A 40 11.41 -0.71 -2.11
CA ASN A 40 12.82 -0.63 -2.49
C ASN A 40 13.41 -2.03 -2.76
N LEU A 41 13.02 -3.04 -2.00
CA LEU A 41 13.46 -4.40 -2.23
C LEU A 41 12.85 -4.99 -3.51
N ILE A 42 11.58 -4.72 -3.79
CA ILE A 42 10.93 -5.14 -5.04
C ILE A 42 11.68 -4.52 -6.23
N LEU A 43 11.81 -3.20 -6.26
CA LEU A 43 12.47 -2.44 -7.32
C LEU A 43 13.95 -2.83 -7.51
N ALA A 44 14.67 -3.12 -6.43
CA ALA A 44 16.05 -3.59 -6.54
C ALA A 44 16.13 -5.03 -7.06
N SER A 45 15.12 -5.86 -6.80
CA SER A 45 15.13 -7.28 -7.15
C SER A 45 14.71 -7.56 -8.58
N VAL A 46 13.92 -6.68 -9.22
CA VAL A 46 13.44 -6.94 -10.59
C VAL A 46 14.57 -7.02 -11.62
N GLY A 47 15.71 -6.33 -11.38
CA GLY A 47 16.91 -6.43 -12.22
C GLY A 47 18.03 -7.30 -11.63
N ALA A 48 17.79 -7.95 -10.49
CA ALA A 48 18.80 -8.77 -9.82
C ALA A 48 18.94 -10.13 -10.48
N GLN A 49 20.12 -10.74 -10.40
CA GLN A 49 20.35 -12.09 -10.92
C GLN A 49 19.72 -13.14 -9.97
N GLY A 50 18.80 -13.94 -10.50
CA GLY A 50 18.20 -15.06 -9.77
C GLY A 50 16.92 -14.68 -9.01
N ARG A 51 16.66 -15.41 -7.92
CA ARG A 51 15.40 -15.31 -7.15
C ARG A 51 15.60 -14.55 -5.85
N THR A 52 14.78 -13.53 -5.60
CA THR A 52 14.64 -12.88 -4.29
C THR A 52 13.36 -13.36 -3.60
N ILE A 53 13.45 -13.63 -2.30
CA ILE A 53 12.32 -13.92 -1.43
C ILE A 53 12.29 -12.87 -0.32
N ILE A 54 11.22 -12.08 -0.24
CA ILE A 54 10.98 -11.08 0.79
C ILE A 54 9.91 -11.63 1.73
N LYS A 55 10.26 -11.93 2.98
CA LYS A 55 9.33 -12.37 4.03
C LYS A 55 8.92 -11.21 4.92
N ASN A 56 7.69 -11.27 5.43
CA ASN A 56 7.08 -10.22 6.24
C ASN A 56 7.02 -8.88 5.49
N ALA A 57 6.68 -8.94 4.21
CA ALA A 57 6.51 -7.78 3.35
C ALA A 57 5.26 -6.98 3.71
N ALA A 58 5.26 -5.69 3.38
CA ALA A 58 4.04 -4.89 3.36
C ALA A 58 3.14 -5.37 2.20
N LEU A 59 1.83 -5.41 2.44
CA LEU A 59 0.81 -5.77 1.45
C LEU A 59 -0.21 -4.64 1.28
N GLU A 60 0.22 -3.40 1.43
CA GLU A 60 -0.60 -2.22 1.09
C GLU A 60 -1.02 -2.28 -0.38
N VAL A 61 -2.16 -1.68 -0.73
CA VAL A 61 -2.69 -1.71 -2.09
C VAL A 61 -1.71 -1.09 -3.11
N GLU A 62 -0.89 -0.14 -2.68
CA GLU A 62 0.18 0.48 -3.48
C GLU A 62 1.30 -0.51 -3.81
N ILE A 63 1.63 -1.42 -2.88
CA ILE A 63 2.60 -2.51 -3.14
C ILE A 63 2.05 -3.45 -4.20
N ILE A 64 0.78 -3.82 -4.07
CA ILE A 64 0.12 -4.71 -5.04
C ILE A 64 0.04 -4.04 -6.42
N ASP A 65 -0.27 -2.75 -6.48
CA ASP A 65 -0.31 -1.99 -7.73
C ASP A 65 1.07 -1.93 -8.42
N LEU A 66 2.13 -1.68 -7.65
CA LEU A 66 3.52 -1.76 -8.12
C LEU A 66 3.86 -3.16 -8.68
N ILE A 67 3.45 -4.21 -7.99
CA ILE A 67 3.65 -5.60 -8.46
C ILE A 67 2.92 -5.84 -9.77
N VAL A 68 1.65 -5.42 -9.87
CA VAL A 68 0.85 -5.55 -11.10
C VAL A 68 1.48 -4.79 -12.26
N PHE A 69 2.01 -3.58 -12.01
CA PHE A 69 2.77 -2.81 -13.00
C PHE A 69 4.01 -3.58 -13.49
N LEU A 70 4.83 -4.09 -12.57
CA LEU A 70 6.05 -4.82 -12.90
C LEU A 70 5.76 -6.15 -13.61
N GLN A 71 4.71 -6.86 -13.21
CA GLN A 71 4.25 -8.07 -13.89
C GLN A 71 3.82 -7.79 -15.34
N LYS A 72 3.07 -6.70 -15.59
CA LYS A 72 2.75 -6.27 -16.96
C LYS A 72 4.02 -5.98 -17.76
N ALA A 73 5.07 -5.47 -17.10
CA ALA A 73 6.35 -5.17 -17.73
C ALA A 73 7.24 -6.40 -17.96
N GLY A 74 6.75 -7.60 -17.63
CA GLY A 74 7.41 -8.88 -17.90
C GLY A 74 8.15 -9.49 -16.71
N VAL A 75 8.07 -8.88 -15.52
CA VAL A 75 8.73 -9.42 -14.31
C VAL A 75 7.87 -10.52 -13.69
N GLU A 76 8.47 -11.67 -13.41
CA GLU A 76 7.79 -12.72 -12.67
C GLU A 76 7.85 -12.43 -11.16
N ILE A 77 6.69 -12.08 -10.59
CA ILE A 77 6.52 -11.78 -9.18
C ILE A 77 5.32 -12.58 -8.65
N THR A 78 5.43 -13.19 -7.48
CA THR A 78 4.32 -13.86 -6.81
C THR A 78 4.19 -13.40 -5.36
N THR A 79 2.96 -13.26 -4.89
CA THR A 79 2.65 -12.93 -3.49
C THR A 79 1.89 -14.09 -2.84
N ASP A 80 2.30 -14.49 -1.64
CA ASP A 80 1.62 -15.52 -0.84
C ASP A 80 0.94 -14.91 0.40
N ASN A 81 -0.03 -15.64 0.95
CA ASN A 81 -0.85 -15.26 2.10
C ASN A 81 -0.03 -15.04 3.39
N ASP A 82 1.19 -15.59 3.47
CA ASP A 82 2.08 -15.45 4.62
C ASP A 82 2.94 -14.16 4.57
N LYS A 83 2.53 -13.17 3.76
CA LYS A 83 3.28 -11.92 3.50
C LYS A 83 4.66 -12.18 2.88
N THR A 84 4.75 -13.21 2.05
CA THR A 84 5.94 -13.49 1.25
C THR A 84 5.76 -12.96 -0.18
N ILE A 85 6.77 -12.25 -0.67
CA ILE A 85 6.87 -11.83 -2.06
C ILE A 85 8.09 -12.50 -2.67
N GLU A 86 7.90 -13.21 -3.77
CA GLU A 86 8.98 -13.80 -4.54
C GLU A 86 9.13 -13.12 -5.88
N ILE A 87 10.37 -12.88 -6.28
CA ILE A 87 10.71 -12.12 -7.50
C ILE A 87 11.79 -12.89 -8.22
N PHE A 88 11.57 -13.17 -9.50
CA PHE A 88 12.60 -13.65 -10.41
C PHE A 88 13.05 -12.49 -11.27
N GLY A 89 14.29 -12.04 -11.07
CA GLY A 89 14.78 -10.88 -11.79
C GLY A 89 14.98 -11.17 -13.28
N CYS A 90 14.73 -10.15 -14.11
CA CYS A 90 14.87 -10.20 -15.56
C CYS A 90 15.79 -9.07 -16.05
N GLN A 91 16.20 -9.15 -17.32
CA GLN A 91 17.05 -8.14 -17.97
C GLN A 91 16.27 -7.28 -18.97
N ASP A 92 15.19 -7.82 -19.52
CA ASP A 92 14.37 -7.16 -20.52
C ASP A 92 13.03 -6.79 -19.90
N PHE A 93 12.60 -5.54 -20.14
CA PHE A 93 11.31 -5.01 -19.71
C PHE A 93 10.48 -4.62 -20.92
N TYR A 94 9.17 -4.80 -20.83
CA TYR A 94 8.22 -4.39 -21.86
C TYR A 94 7.67 -2.98 -21.59
N SER A 95 7.35 -2.26 -22.66
CA SER A 95 6.54 -1.06 -22.56
C SER A 95 5.12 -1.43 -22.13
N VAL A 96 4.57 -0.70 -21.16
CA VAL A 96 3.26 -0.99 -20.58
C VAL A 96 2.43 0.26 -20.44
N GLU A 97 1.12 0.12 -20.68
CA GLU A 97 0.13 1.05 -20.21
C GLU A 97 -0.42 0.56 -18.87
N HIS A 98 -0.38 1.43 -17.86
CA HIS A 98 -0.85 1.11 -16.52
C HIS A 98 -1.60 2.31 -15.94
N SER A 99 -2.82 2.07 -15.48
CA SER A 99 -3.64 3.07 -14.80
C SER A 99 -3.43 2.93 -13.29
N ILE A 100 -2.99 4.01 -12.66
CA ILE A 100 -2.75 4.07 -11.22
C ILE A 100 -4.06 3.85 -10.47
N ILE A 101 -3.99 3.17 -9.34
CA ILE A 101 -5.15 2.99 -8.46
C ILE A 101 -5.70 4.32 -7.91
N PRO A 102 -7.02 4.40 -7.63
CA PRO A 102 -7.61 5.53 -6.94
C PRO A 102 -7.03 5.72 -5.53
N ASP A 103 -6.90 6.97 -5.10
CA ASP A 103 -6.37 7.32 -3.79
C ASP A 103 -7.40 7.04 -2.68
N LYS A 104 -7.10 6.02 -1.87
CA LYS A 104 -7.93 5.59 -0.75
C LYS A 104 -7.94 6.59 0.43
N ILE A 105 -6.90 7.42 0.56
CA ILE A 105 -6.78 8.45 1.61
C ILE A 105 -7.63 9.66 1.21
N GLU A 106 -7.57 10.07 -0.06
CA GLU A 106 -8.41 11.12 -0.61
C GLU A 106 -9.90 10.76 -0.52
N ALA A 107 -10.27 9.56 -0.97
CA ALA A 107 -11.65 9.08 -0.90
C ALA A 107 -12.19 9.06 0.54
N ALA A 108 -11.36 8.62 1.49
CA ALA A 108 -11.72 8.65 2.91
C ALA A 108 -11.90 10.10 3.41
N SER A 109 -10.98 11.01 3.04
CA SER A 109 -11.01 12.41 3.45
C SER A 109 -12.30 13.12 2.99
N PHE A 110 -12.68 12.94 1.72
CA PHE A 110 -13.95 13.46 1.21
C PHE A 110 -15.16 12.81 1.90
N GLY A 111 -15.13 11.49 2.10
CA GLY A 111 -16.20 10.77 2.80
C GLY A 111 -16.43 11.30 4.22
N MET A 112 -15.36 11.56 4.96
CA MET A 112 -15.43 12.15 6.30
C MET A 112 -15.93 13.59 6.27
N ALA A 113 -15.49 14.39 5.29
CA ALA A 113 -15.98 15.75 5.09
C ALA A 113 -17.50 15.78 4.85
N ALA A 114 -18.04 14.83 4.09
CA ALA A 114 -19.48 14.70 3.89
C ALA A 114 -20.21 14.32 5.19
N VAL A 115 -19.67 13.37 5.95
CA VAL A 115 -20.28 12.92 7.21
C VAL A 115 -20.29 14.03 8.26
N VAL A 116 -19.17 14.73 8.49
CA VAL A 116 -19.07 15.79 9.51
C VAL A 116 -19.91 17.03 9.15
N SER A 117 -20.06 17.33 7.87
CA SER A 117 -20.89 18.45 7.38
C SER A 117 -22.38 18.12 7.28
N GLN A 118 -22.78 16.90 7.68
CA GLN A 118 -24.14 16.40 7.50
C GLN A 118 -24.62 16.37 6.05
N GLY A 119 -23.67 16.25 5.12
CA GLY A 119 -23.91 16.21 3.68
C GLY A 119 -24.04 14.79 3.12
N ARG A 120 -24.01 14.74 1.79
CA ARG A 120 -24.02 13.53 0.96
C ARG A 120 -23.17 13.78 -0.26
N ILE A 121 -22.21 12.91 -0.52
CA ILE A 121 -21.36 12.96 -1.73
C ILE A 121 -21.22 11.56 -2.32
N PHE A 122 -20.96 11.51 -3.62
CA PHE A 122 -20.49 10.32 -4.29
C PHE A 122 -19.02 10.51 -4.68
N VAL A 123 -18.14 9.64 -4.18
CA VAL A 123 -16.72 9.65 -4.55
C VAL A 123 -16.53 8.62 -5.67
N GLU A 124 -16.34 9.13 -6.88
CA GLU A 124 -16.10 8.32 -8.06
C GLU A 124 -14.82 7.49 -7.93
N GLN A 125 -14.84 6.28 -8.47
CA GLN A 125 -13.74 5.31 -8.49
C GLN A 125 -13.25 4.81 -7.12
N ALA A 126 -13.77 5.33 -6.00
CA ALA A 126 -13.45 4.80 -4.67
C ALA A 126 -13.74 3.30 -4.62
N ARG A 127 -12.75 2.50 -4.25
CA ARG A 127 -12.85 1.03 -4.26
C ARG A 127 -13.10 0.50 -2.86
N HIS A 128 -14.19 -0.26 -2.71
CA HIS A 128 -14.56 -0.83 -1.42
C HIS A 128 -13.44 -1.71 -0.83
N GLU A 129 -12.81 -2.56 -1.65
CA GLU A 129 -11.73 -3.45 -1.23
C GLU A 129 -10.50 -2.73 -0.65
N HIS A 130 -10.22 -1.50 -1.10
CA HIS A 130 -9.08 -0.71 -0.60
C HIS A 130 -9.37 -0.06 0.75
N MET A 131 -10.65 0.04 1.13
CA MET A 131 -11.11 0.88 2.24
C MET A 131 -11.86 0.08 3.32
N ILE A 132 -11.87 -1.26 3.26
CA ILE A 132 -12.63 -2.12 4.19
C ILE A 132 -12.43 -1.73 5.68
N PRO A 133 -11.19 -1.53 6.18
CA PRO A 133 -10.98 -1.23 7.59
C PRO A 133 -11.55 0.15 7.97
N PHE A 134 -11.32 1.16 7.12
CA PHE A 134 -11.89 2.50 7.28
C PHE A 134 -13.42 2.45 7.35
N LEU A 135 -14.05 1.81 6.36
CA LEU A 135 -15.51 1.73 6.25
C LEU A 135 -16.13 0.98 7.45
N LYS A 136 -15.44 -0.04 7.95
CA LYS A 136 -15.86 -0.76 9.17
C LYS A 136 -15.90 0.17 10.38
N VAL A 137 -14.88 1.00 10.57
CA VAL A 137 -14.83 1.96 11.69
C VAL A 137 -15.83 3.10 11.48
N LEU A 138 -15.95 3.63 10.26
CA LEU A 138 -16.96 4.65 9.94
C LEU A 138 -18.37 4.18 10.28
N ARG A 139 -18.72 2.94 9.92
CA ARG A 139 -20.02 2.35 10.26
C ARG A 139 -20.21 2.15 11.76
N SER A 140 -19.15 1.83 12.51
CA SER A 140 -19.25 1.56 13.95
C SER A 140 -19.59 2.82 14.75
N ILE A 141 -19.11 3.99 14.31
CA ILE A 141 -19.49 5.29 14.89
C ILE A 141 -20.84 5.81 14.37
N GLY A 142 -21.46 5.14 13.40
CA GLY A 142 -22.75 5.53 12.83
C GLY A 142 -22.69 6.36 11.55
N GLY A 143 -21.51 6.53 10.95
CA GLY A 143 -21.35 7.13 9.64
C GLY A 143 -21.99 6.28 8.53
N GLY A 144 -22.60 6.94 7.55
CA GLY A 144 -23.29 6.31 6.44
C GLY A 144 -22.42 6.18 5.20
N PHE A 145 -22.51 5.02 4.54
CA PHE A 145 -21.98 4.83 3.20
C PHE A 145 -22.75 3.76 2.41
N SER A 146 -22.76 3.89 1.09
CA SER A 146 -23.29 2.91 0.13
C SER A 146 -22.23 2.60 -0.92
N VAL A 147 -21.97 1.33 -1.17
CA VAL A 147 -21.02 0.90 -2.21
C VAL A 147 -21.76 0.74 -3.53
N HIS A 148 -21.21 1.34 -4.59
CA HIS A 148 -21.71 1.24 -5.95
C HIS A 148 -20.62 0.66 -6.86
N GLU A 149 -20.99 0.32 -8.10
CA GLU A 149 -20.05 -0.25 -9.08
C GLU A 149 -18.86 0.68 -9.37
N ASN A 150 -19.12 1.99 -9.47
CA ASN A 150 -18.13 3.00 -9.89
C ASN A 150 -17.72 3.96 -8.77
N GLY A 151 -17.89 3.58 -7.50
CA GLY A 151 -17.52 4.45 -6.40
C GLY A 151 -18.28 4.18 -5.10
N ILE A 152 -18.13 5.08 -4.14
CA ILE A 152 -18.76 4.98 -2.83
C ILE A 152 -19.49 6.28 -2.52
N GLU A 153 -20.76 6.16 -2.16
CA GLU A 153 -21.53 7.27 -1.62
C GLU A 153 -21.29 7.37 -0.11
N PHE A 154 -20.97 8.55 0.39
CA PHE A 154 -20.81 8.85 1.82
C PHE A 154 -21.84 9.87 2.25
N PHE A 155 -22.47 9.66 3.40
CA PHE A 155 -23.53 10.53 3.90
C PHE A 155 -23.65 10.47 5.41
N TYR A 156 -24.20 11.55 5.97
CA TYR A 156 -24.67 11.52 7.35
C TYR A 156 -25.97 10.73 7.45
N ASP A 157 -25.94 9.66 8.24
CA ASP A 157 -27.07 8.76 8.47
C ASP A 157 -27.76 9.05 9.82
N LYS A 158 -26.96 9.14 10.88
CA LYS A 158 -27.44 9.30 12.25
C LYS A 158 -26.38 10.00 13.13
N PRO A 159 -26.75 10.46 14.34
CA PRO A 159 -25.79 11.04 15.28
C PRO A 159 -24.60 10.11 15.54
N LEU A 160 -23.40 10.66 15.38
CA LEU A 160 -22.16 9.93 15.55
C LEU A 160 -21.91 9.59 17.02
N LYS A 161 -21.32 8.42 17.25
CA LYS A 161 -20.95 7.94 18.58
C LYS A 161 -19.45 8.09 18.79
N GLY A 162 -19.06 8.93 19.73
CA GLY A 162 -17.67 9.06 20.18
C GLY A 162 -17.22 7.89 21.06
N GLY A 163 -15.97 7.99 21.54
CA GLY A 163 -15.39 7.02 22.47
C GLY A 163 -14.94 5.71 21.82
N VAL A 164 -14.72 5.70 20.50
CA VAL A 164 -14.16 4.54 19.81
C VAL A 164 -12.65 4.47 20.04
N LEU A 165 -12.20 3.28 20.48
CA LEU A 165 -10.79 2.96 20.53
C LEU A 165 -10.31 2.65 19.11
N LEU A 166 -9.45 3.51 18.59
CA LEU A 166 -8.80 3.34 17.29
C LEU A 166 -7.33 2.99 17.52
N GLU A 167 -6.88 1.88 16.95
CA GLU A 167 -5.47 1.49 16.90
C GLU A 167 -5.06 1.43 15.43
N THR A 168 -3.96 2.09 15.10
CA THR A 168 -3.42 2.07 13.74
C THR A 168 -2.55 0.84 13.54
N ASP A 169 -2.64 0.23 12.36
CA ASP A 169 -1.85 -0.95 12.00
C ASP A 169 -1.58 -0.94 10.49
N VAL A 170 -0.63 -1.76 10.06
CA VAL A 170 -0.35 -1.97 8.63
C VAL A 170 -1.53 -2.69 7.96
N HIS A 171 -1.70 -2.53 6.64
CA HIS A 171 -2.73 -3.27 5.91
C HIS A 171 -2.73 -4.78 6.25
N PRO A 172 -3.90 -5.40 6.50
CA PRO A 172 -5.27 -4.89 6.33
C PRO A 172 -5.86 -4.17 7.56
N GLY A 173 -5.04 -3.56 8.41
CA GLY A 173 -5.46 -2.75 9.55
C GLY A 173 -5.98 -1.35 9.18
N PHE A 174 -6.38 -0.58 10.20
CA PHE A 174 -6.71 0.83 10.02
C PHE A 174 -5.41 1.62 9.88
N ILE A 175 -5.15 2.21 8.72
CA ILE A 175 -3.86 2.85 8.46
C ILE A 175 -3.71 4.20 9.18
N THR A 176 -2.47 4.61 9.43
CA THR A 176 -2.17 5.85 10.15
C THR A 176 -2.66 7.11 9.43
N ASP A 177 -2.71 7.11 8.09
CA ASP A 177 -3.09 8.29 7.31
C ASP A 177 -4.57 8.63 7.43
N TRP A 178 -5.42 7.65 7.78
CA TRP A 178 -6.83 7.89 8.05
C TRP A 178 -7.08 8.46 9.45
N GLN A 179 -6.12 8.37 10.38
CA GLN A 179 -6.35 8.74 11.78
C GLN A 179 -6.65 10.23 11.95
N GLN A 180 -5.85 11.10 11.31
CA GLN A 180 -6.00 12.55 11.51
C GLN A 180 -7.32 13.08 10.95
N PRO A 181 -7.74 12.75 9.71
CA PRO A 181 -9.04 13.17 9.25
C PRO A 181 -10.18 12.45 10.00
N PHE A 182 -9.99 11.23 10.51
CA PHE A 182 -11.02 10.53 11.29
C PHE A 182 -11.28 11.17 12.65
N ALA A 183 -10.27 11.79 13.27
CA ALA A 183 -10.40 12.42 14.57
C ALA A 183 -11.37 13.62 14.61
N VAL A 184 -11.85 14.10 13.45
CA VAL A 184 -12.84 15.19 13.37
C VAL A 184 -14.30 14.70 13.45
N LEU A 185 -14.52 13.38 13.37
CA LEU A 185 -15.83 12.73 13.45
C LEU A 185 -16.22 12.43 14.90
#